data_AF-A0A5N5Q7N7-F1
#
_entry.id   AF-A0A5N5Q7N7-F1
#
_cell.length_a   1.000
_cell.length_b   1.000
_cell.length_c   1.000
_cell.angle_alpha   90.00
_cell.angle_beta   90.00
_cell.angle_gamma   90.00
#
_symmetry.space_group_name_H-M   'P 1'
#
loop_
_entity.id
_entity.type
_entity.pdbx_description
1 polymer ?
#
loop_
_entity_poly.entity_id
_entity_poly.type
_entity_poly.pdbx_seq_one_letter_code
_entity_poly.pdbx_strand_id
1 'polypeptide(L)'
;MTAYVLALQNRILDLAQKTRVATLYTDGSCFSWDGVWHTGWGWCLKLGENEIDHAGGALGPNHTSYDAECYALADGILRASQVAELTPIYLLHIVSDNAGMLQGLLSHRPKGAPSSVNRAVRELCDLASQHKHLDLLLSWCPAHH
;
A
#
# COMPACT_ATOMS: atom_id res chain seq x y z
N MET A 1 -13.20 -10.04 20.13
CA MET A 1 -12.42 -8.91 19.57
C MET A 1 -11.58 -8.33 20.69
N THR A 2 -10.26 -8.49 20.59
CA THR A 2 -9.29 -8.26 21.68
C THR A 2 -8.95 -6.77 21.81
N ALA A 3 -8.72 -6.31 23.05
CA ALA A 3 -8.40 -4.92 23.41
C ALA A 3 -7.26 -4.29 22.58
N TYR A 4 -6.39 -5.12 22.00
CA TYR A 4 -5.33 -4.71 21.08
C TYR A 4 -5.87 -4.08 19.78
N VAL A 5 -6.91 -4.66 19.18
CA VAL A 5 -7.53 -4.13 17.95
C VAL A 5 -8.14 -2.76 18.24
N LEU A 6 -8.80 -2.62 19.39
CA LEU A 6 -9.39 -1.35 19.83
C LEU A 6 -8.33 -0.29 20.11
N ALA A 7 -7.21 -0.67 20.75
CA ALA A 7 -6.10 0.23 21.01
C ALA A 7 -5.40 0.69 19.72
N LEU A 8 -5.24 -0.21 18.75
CA LEU A 8 -4.69 0.12 17.44
C LEU A 8 -5.63 1.05 16.67
N GLN A 9 -6.94 0.74 16.63
CA GLN A 9 -7.96 1.60 16.01
C GLN A 9 -8.03 2.99 16.65
N ASN A 10 -7.99 3.08 17.98
CA ASN A 10 -7.98 4.36 18.68
C ASN A 10 -6.70 5.17 18.39
N ARG A 11 -5.55 4.50 18.29
CA ARG A 11 -4.29 5.15 17.92
C ARG A 11 -4.28 5.59 16.46
N ILE A 12 -4.86 4.80 15.56
CA ILE A 12 -5.05 5.17 14.15
C ILE A 12 -6.01 6.35 14.03
N LEU A 13 -7.13 6.36 14.76
CA LEU A 13 -8.07 7.49 14.80
C LEU A 13 -7.44 8.77 15.37
N ASP A 14 -6.69 8.66 16.47
CA ASP A 14 -5.95 9.78 17.07
C ASP A 14 -4.81 10.30 16.16
N LEU A 15 -4.22 9.41 15.37
CA LEU A 15 -3.23 9.78 14.36
C LEU A 15 -3.89 10.33 13.09
N ALA A 16 -5.01 9.77 12.62
CA ALA A 16 -5.72 10.20 11.42
C ALA A 16 -6.31 11.61 11.55
N GLN A 17 -6.68 12.02 12.78
CA GLN A 17 -7.03 13.41 13.07
C GLN A 17 -5.83 14.37 13.05
N LYS A 18 -4.60 13.86 13.07
CA LYS A 18 -3.38 14.65 12.87
C LYS A 18 -3.13 14.72 11.36
N THR A 19 -3.02 15.94 10.83
CA THR A 19 -2.83 16.33 9.41
C THR A 19 -1.59 15.77 8.69
N ARG A 20 -1.00 14.70 9.20
CA ARG A 20 0.33 14.17 8.89
C ARG A 20 0.36 12.64 8.76
N VAL A 21 -0.81 12.01 8.70
CA VAL A 21 -0.95 10.58 8.39
C VAL A 21 -1.36 10.44 6.95
N ALA A 22 -0.52 9.76 6.16
CA ALA A 22 -0.88 9.34 4.83
C ALA A 22 -1.42 7.92 4.87
N THR A 23 -2.61 7.69 4.30
CA THR A 23 -3.18 6.35 4.16
C THR A 23 -3.21 5.97 2.70
N LEU A 24 -2.49 4.91 2.35
CA LEU A 24 -2.41 4.36 1.01
C LEU A 24 -3.23 3.08 0.94
N TYR A 25 -4.30 3.11 0.17
CA TYR A 25 -5.10 1.93 -0.18
C TYR A 25 -4.59 1.37 -1.50
N THR A 26 -4.41 0.06 -1.59
CA THR A 26 -4.07 -0.63 -2.84
C THR A 26 -5.10 -1.69 -3.16
N ASP A 27 -5.31 -1.89 -4.46
CA ASP A 27 -6.15 -2.95 -4.99
C ASP A 27 -5.58 -3.44 -6.32
N GLY A 28 -5.59 -4.75 -6.53
CA GLY A 28 -5.10 -5.43 -7.69
C GLY A 28 -6.06 -6.53 -8.10
N SER A 29 -6.69 -6.32 -9.25
CA SER A 29 -7.69 -7.24 -9.80
C SER A 29 -7.09 -8.09 -10.92
N CYS A 30 -7.58 -9.31 -11.04
CA CYS A 30 -7.30 -10.16 -12.19
C CYS A 30 -8.56 -10.95 -12.54
N PHE A 31 -9.01 -10.85 -13.78
CA PHE A 31 -10.16 -11.59 -14.29
C PHE A 31 -9.86 -12.16 -15.68
N SER A 32 -10.53 -13.25 -16.02
CA SER A 32 -10.48 -13.81 -17.37
C SER A 32 -11.74 -13.44 -18.13
N TRP A 33 -11.57 -12.91 -19.33
CA TRP A 33 -12.66 -12.66 -20.27
C TRP A 33 -12.25 -13.18 -21.66
N ASP A 34 -13.12 -13.99 -22.27
CA ASP A 34 -12.89 -14.61 -23.59
C ASP A 34 -11.56 -15.38 -23.70
N GLY A 35 -11.13 -16.00 -22.58
CA GLY A 35 -9.86 -16.74 -22.50
C GLY A 35 -8.61 -15.87 -22.37
N VAL A 36 -8.77 -14.54 -22.31
CA VAL A 36 -7.69 -13.58 -22.09
C VAL A 36 -7.70 -13.14 -20.63
N TRP A 37 -6.52 -13.12 -20.01
CA TRP A 37 -6.35 -12.59 -18.67
C TRP A 37 -6.18 -11.08 -18.71
N HIS A 38 -7.01 -10.37 -17.94
CA HIS A 38 -6.96 -8.94 -17.74
C HIS A 38 -6.55 -8.67 -16.29
N THR A 39 -5.50 -7.88 -16.13
CA THR A 39 -4.97 -7.54 -14.81
C THR A 39 -4.97 -6.04 -14.64
N GLY A 40 -5.71 -5.57 -13.64
CA GLY A 40 -5.85 -4.16 -13.30
C GLY A 40 -5.22 -3.86 -11.95
N TRP A 41 -4.68 -2.66 -11.80
CA TRP A 41 -4.10 -2.16 -10.56
C TRP A 41 -4.71 -0.80 -10.23
N GLY A 42 -4.78 -0.48 -8.95
CA GLY A 42 -5.24 0.82 -8.49
C GLY A 42 -4.76 1.13 -7.09
N TRP A 43 -4.54 2.42 -6.81
CA TRP A 43 -4.28 2.91 -5.48
C TRP A 43 -5.00 4.24 -5.24
N CYS A 44 -5.31 4.51 -3.97
CA CYS A 44 -5.85 5.78 -3.49
C CYS A 44 -5.03 6.25 -2.30
N LEU A 45 -4.60 7.52 -2.31
CA LEU A 45 -3.81 8.14 -1.27
C LEU A 45 -4.63 9.22 -0.56
N LYS A 46 -4.77 9.07 0.76
CA LYS A 46 -5.39 10.05 1.64
C LYS A 46 -4.36 10.71 2.54
N LEU A 47 -4.54 11.98 2.87
CA LEU A 47 -3.83 12.69 3.94
C LEU A 47 -4.84 13.13 5.01
N GLY A 48 -4.77 12.51 6.19
CA GLY A 48 -5.88 12.53 7.14
C GLY A 48 -7.14 11.96 6.50
N GLU A 49 -8.24 12.71 6.55
CA GLU A 49 -9.52 12.28 5.98
C GLU A 49 -9.72 12.60 4.50
N ASN A 50 -8.84 13.40 3.90
CA ASN A 50 -8.99 13.86 2.52
C ASN A 50 -8.24 12.95 1.56
N GLU A 51 -8.92 12.46 0.52
CA GLU A 51 -8.23 11.91 -0.65
C GLU A 51 -7.46 13.04 -1.34
N ILE A 52 -6.19 12.80 -1.62
CA ILE A 52 -5.30 13.77 -2.26
C ILE A 52 -4.86 13.33 -3.65
N ASP A 53 -4.90 12.03 -3.95
CA ASP A 53 -4.54 11.49 -5.25
C ASP A 53 -5.01 10.02 -5.40
N HIS A 54 -5.10 9.56 -6.64
CA HIS A 54 -5.34 8.17 -6.99
C HIS A 54 -4.78 7.86 -8.38
N ALA A 55 -4.46 6.61 -8.62
CA ALA A 55 -4.17 6.15 -9.98
C ALA A 55 -4.60 4.70 -10.16
N GLY A 56 -4.73 4.30 -11.41
CA GLY A 56 -5.00 2.92 -11.78
C GLY A 56 -4.83 2.70 -13.26
N GLY A 57 -4.77 1.43 -13.64
CA GLY A 57 -4.58 1.05 -15.02
C GLY A 57 -4.54 -0.45 -15.23
N ALA A 58 -4.15 -0.87 -16.42
CA ALA A 58 -3.96 -2.26 -16.78
C ALA A 58 -2.47 -2.59 -16.86
N LEU A 59 -2.07 -3.75 -16.32
CA LEU A 59 -0.75 -4.34 -16.57
C LEU A 59 -0.73 -5.21 -17.84
N GLY A 60 -1.89 -5.51 -18.40
CA GLY A 60 -2.03 -6.34 -19.59
C GLY A 60 -2.08 -7.84 -19.28
N PRO A 61 -2.00 -8.67 -20.33
CA PRO A 61 -2.02 -10.12 -20.18
C PRO A 61 -0.68 -10.62 -19.63
N ASN A 62 -0.70 -11.71 -18.86
CA ASN A 62 0.45 -12.36 -18.19
C ASN A 62 0.86 -11.80 -16.80
N HIS A 63 0.05 -10.93 -16.21
CA HIS A 63 0.21 -10.54 -14.82
C HIS A 63 -0.80 -11.25 -13.93
N THR A 64 -0.44 -11.46 -12.68
CA THR A 64 -1.34 -11.98 -11.64
C THR A 64 -1.94 -10.82 -10.84
N SER A 65 -3.03 -11.07 -10.10
CA SER A 65 -3.55 -10.09 -9.13
C SER A 65 -2.46 -9.69 -8.11
N TYR A 66 -1.58 -10.62 -7.71
CA TYR A 66 -0.41 -10.30 -6.86
C TYR A 66 0.55 -9.29 -7.52
N ASP A 67 0.80 -9.41 -8.83
CA ASP A 67 1.66 -8.47 -9.55
C ASP A 67 1.02 -7.08 -9.63
N ALA A 68 -0.30 -7.03 -9.85
CA ALA A 68 -1.05 -5.78 -9.83
C ALA A 68 -1.04 -5.09 -8.47
N GLU A 69 -1.24 -5.83 -7.39
CA GLU A 69 -1.13 -5.31 -6.02
C GLU A 69 0.26 -4.73 -5.77
N CYS A 70 1.30 -5.49 -6.11
CA CYS A 70 2.68 -5.03 -5.93
C CYS A 70 2.98 -3.77 -6.76
N TYR A 71 2.41 -3.67 -7.96
CA TYR A 71 2.57 -2.50 -8.81
C TYR A 71 1.83 -1.29 -8.23
N ALA A 72 0.55 -1.45 -7.86
CA ALA A 72 -0.26 -0.42 -7.21
C ALA A 72 0.44 0.13 -5.96
N LEU A 73 0.96 -0.77 -5.13
CA LEU A 73 1.71 -0.40 -3.94
C LEU A 73 2.96 0.40 -4.27
N ALA A 74 3.81 -0.09 -5.18
CA ALA A 74 5.04 0.60 -5.55
C ALA A 74 4.78 2.00 -6.12
N ASP A 75 3.78 2.12 -6.99
CA ASP A 75 3.39 3.39 -7.59
C ASP A 75 2.81 4.36 -6.55
N GLY A 76 1.97 3.85 -5.65
CA GLY A 76 1.40 4.61 -4.54
C GLY A 76 2.44 5.09 -3.52
N ILE A 77 3.46 4.27 -3.20
CA ILE A 77 4.57 4.70 -2.33
C ILE A 77 5.40 5.79 -2.99
N LEU A 78 5.69 5.65 -4.28
CA LEU A 78 6.39 6.69 -5.03
C LEU A 78 5.62 8.02 -4.94
N ARG A 79 4.29 7.97 -5.08
CA ARG A 79 3.47 9.15 -4.91
C ARG A 79 3.48 9.69 -3.48
N ALA A 80 3.35 8.83 -2.48
CA ALA A 80 3.44 9.22 -1.07
C ALA A 80 4.79 9.89 -0.74
N SER A 81 5.88 9.43 -1.35
CA SER A 81 7.21 10.03 -1.22
C SER A 81 7.23 11.47 -1.75
N GLN A 82 6.69 11.71 -2.95
CA GLN A 82 6.57 13.06 -3.51
C GLN A 82 5.71 13.98 -2.63
N VAL A 83 4.65 13.45 -2.01
CA VAL A 83 3.84 14.22 -1.06
C VAL A 83 4.63 14.55 0.20
N ALA A 84 5.45 13.61 0.69
CA ALA A 84 6.30 13.79 1.88
C ALA A 84 7.34 14.90 1.70
N GLU A 85 7.82 15.14 0.47
CA GLU A 85 8.71 16.26 0.14
C GLU A 85 8.03 17.63 0.31
N LEU A 86 6.73 17.72 0.01
CA LEU A 86 5.96 18.96 0.08
C LEU A 86 5.34 19.21 1.45
N THR A 87 4.99 18.13 2.14
CA THR A 87 4.17 18.15 3.35
C THR A 87 4.65 17.02 4.25
N PRO A 88 5.17 17.31 5.46
CA PRO A 88 5.61 16.26 6.38
C PRO A 88 4.56 15.18 6.58
N ILE A 89 4.99 13.93 6.45
CA ILE A 89 4.22 12.72 6.79
C ILE A 89 4.98 12.03 7.93
N TYR A 90 4.28 11.76 9.03
CA TYR A 90 4.85 11.06 10.19
C TYR A 90 4.44 9.60 10.26
N LEU A 91 3.36 9.22 9.57
CA LEU A 91 2.92 7.84 9.45
C LEU A 91 2.44 7.59 8.03
N LEU A 92 3.00 6.56 7.39
CA LEU A 92 2.44 5.97 6.19
C LEU A 92 1.70 4.68 6.59
N HIS A 93 0.38 4.71 6.48
CA HIS A 93 -0.50 3.58 6.71
C HIS A 93 -0.85 2.93 5.38
N ILE A 94 -0.38 1.70 5.15
CA ILE A 94 -0.66 0.93 3.95
C ILE A 94 -1.78 -0.06 4.25
N VAL A 95 -2.84 -0.01 3.45
CA VAL A 95 -4.02 -0.86 3.55
C VAL A 95 -4.16 -1.64 2.25
N SER A 96 -4.24 -2.97 2.35
CA SER A 96 -4.42 -3.86 1.20
C SER A 96 -5.19 -5.10 1.63
N ASP A 97 -5.94 -5.70 0.70
CA ASP A 97 -6.58 -7.00 0.88
C ASP A 97 -5.64 -8.18 0.61
N ASN A 98 -4.48 -7.91 -0.03
CA ASN A 98 -3.50 -8.92 -0.37
C ASN A 98 -2.52 -9.17 0.78
N ALA A 99 -2.92 -10.07 1.68
CA ALA A 99 -2.08 -10.49 2.81
C ALA A 99 -0.71 -11.03 2.38
N GLY A 100 -0.62 -11.70 1.21
CA GLY A 100 0.64 -12.22 0.68
C GLY A 100 1.64 -11.12 0.35
N MET A 101 1.17 -10.02 -0.27
CA MET A 101 1.99 -8.84 -0.54
C MET A 101 2.48 -8.19 0.77
N LEU A 102 1.57 -7.99 1.74
CA LEU A 102 1.93 -7.39 3.04
C LEU A 102 2.97 -8.24 3.79
N GLN A 103 2.83 -9.57 3.76
CA GLN A 103 3.85 -10.48 4.29
C GLN A 103 5.17 -10.37 3.53
N GLY A 104 5.11 -10.21 2.21
CA GLY A 104 6.27 -10.00 1.35
C GLY A 104 7.10 -8.77 1.77
N LEU A 105 6.45 -7.66 2.10
CA LEU A 105 7.11 -6.43 2.60
C LEU A 105 7.88 -6.64 3.91
N LEU A 106 7.36 -7.50 4.80
CA LEU A 106 7.96 -7.77 6.10
C LEU A 106 9.07 -8.82 6.07
N SER A 107 9.24 -9.52 4.95
CA SER A 107 10.18 -10.64 4.83
C SER A 107 11.64 -10.15 4.72
N HIS A 108 12.53 -10.67 5.58
CA HIS A 108 13.91 -10.17 5.75
C HIS A 108 14.87 -10.43 4.57
N ARG A 109 14.39 -11.11 3.53
CA ARG A 109 14.99 -11.36 2.21
C ARG A 109 14.12 -12.44 1.58
N PRO A 110 13.48 -12.19 0.43
CA PRO A 110 12.65 -13.21 -0.16
C PRO A 110 13.56 -14.17 -0.93
N LYS A 111 14.07 -15.21 -0.26
CA LYS A 111 14.32 -16.47 -0.97
C LYS A 111 12.95 -17.05 -1.32
N GLY A 112 12.36 -16.56 -2.41
CA GLY A 112 11.12 -17.10 -2.97
C GLY A 112 9.88 -16.19 -2.98
N ALA A 113 9.91 -14.95 -2.49
CA ALA A 113 8.80 -14.03 -2.82
C ALA A 113 8.90 -13.64 -4.31
N PRO A 114 7.77 -13.52 -5.02
CA PRO A 114 7.77 -13.09 -6.40
C PRO A 114 8.49 -11.74 -6.53
N SER A 115 9.30 -11.58 -7.58
CA SER A 115 10.12 -10.39 -7.82
C SER A 115 9.34 -9.07 -7.82
N SER A 116 8.02 -9.14 -8.01
CA SER A 116 7.11 -8.01 -8.18
C SER A 116 7.05 -7.09 -6.96
N VAL A 117 7.18 -7.60 -5.73
CA VAL A 117 7.16 -6.78 -4.51
C VAL A 117 8.46 -6.01 -4.28
N ASN A 118 9.56 -6.40 -4.93
CA ASN A 118 10.88 -5.81 -4.70
C ASN A 118 10.92 -4.31 -5.03
N ARG A 119 10.14 -3.86 -6.02
CA ARG A 119 10.01 -2.44 -6.33
C ARG A 119 9.41 -1.71 -5.14
N ALA A 120 8.25 -2.15 -4.65
CA ALA A 120 7.60 -1.54 -3.48
C ALA A 120 8.51 -1.50 -2.24
N VAL A 121 9.25 -2.58 -1.97
CA VAL A 121 10.23 -2.61 -0.87
C VAL A 121 11.32 -1.54 -1.06
N ARG A 122 11.86 -1.40 -2.27
CA ARG A 122 12.87 -0.38 -2.56
C ARG A 122 12.32 1.03 -2.35
N GLU A 123 11.15 1.33 -2.91
CA GLU A 123 10.52 2.65 -2.75
C GLU A 123 10.24 2.96 -1.27
N LEU A 124 9.79 1.97 -0.48
CA LEU A 124 9.60 2.12 0.96
C LEU A 124 10.90 2.38 1.71
N CYS A 125 11.97 1.65 1.36
CA CYS A 125 13.29 1.87 1.95
C CYS A 125 13.82 3.28 1.61
N ASP A 126 13.66 3.72 0.37
CA ASP A 126 14.10 5.03 -0.08
C ASP A 126 13.33 6.13 0.67
N LEU A 127 12.00 6.03 0.73
CA LEU A 127 11.14 6.92 1.52
C LEU A 127 11.53 6.97 3.00
N ALA A 128 11.71 5.82 3.65
CA ALA A 128 12.10 5.76 5.07
C ALA A 128 13.50 6.32 5.32
N SER A 129 14.41 6.19 4.35
CA SER A 129 15.77 6.74 4.45
C SER A 129 15.80 8.27 4.38
N GLN A 130 14.90 8.85 3.57
CA GLN A 130 14.75 10.29 3.39
C GLN A 130 13.97 10.92 4.55
N HIS A 131 13.02 10.19 5.14
CA HIS A 131 12.13 10.68 6.19
C HIS A 131 12.30 9.89 7.50
N LYS A 132 13.36 10.21 8.27
CA LYS A 132 13.75 9.49 9.51
C LYS A 132 12.71 9.39 10.63
N HIS A 133 11.66 10.20 10.57
CA HIS A 133 10.57 10.21 11.55
C HIS A 133 9.28 9.56 11.02
N LEU A 134 9.36 8.91 9.86
CA LEU A 134 8.25 8.19 9.28
C LEU A 134 8.10 6.82 9.98
N ASP A 135 6.95 6.64 10.60
CA ASP A 135 6.48 5.31 11.01
C ASP A 135 5.75 4.64 9.85
N LEU A 136 5.79 3.30 9.83
CA LEU A 136 5.04 2.47 8.88
C LEU A 136 4.01 1.64 9.62
N LEU A 137 2.77 1.65 9.13
CA LEU A 137 1.71 0.77 9.61
C LEU A 137 1.17 -0.02 8.42
N LEU A 138 1.11 -1.34 8.55
CA LEU A 138 0.49 -2.23 7.57
C LEU A 138 -0.83 -2.74 8.13
N SER A 139 -1.89 -2.69 7.35
CA SER A 139 -3.19 -3.25 7.71
C SER A 139 -3.73 -4.10 6.58
N TRP A 140 -4.02 -5.35 6.90
CA TRP A 140 -4.75 -6.22 6.02
C TRP A 140 -6.25 -5.95 6.16
N CYS A 141 -6.93 -5.69 5.04
CA CYS A 141 -8.37 -5.47 4.99
C CYS A 141 -8.97 -6.35 3.89
N PRO A 142 -9.65 -7.46 4.20
CA PRO A 142 -10.20 -8.35 3.18
C PRO A 142 -11.20 -7.64 2.25
N ALA A 143 -11.17 -7.99 0.96
CA ALA A 143 -12.11 -7.49 -0.03
C ALA A 143 -13.56 -7.97 0.25
N HIS A 144 -14.53 -7.13 -0.10
CA HIS A 144 -15.97 -7.42 -0.10
C HIS A 144 -16.61 -7.84 1.25
N HIS A 145 -16.34 -7.09 2.32
CA HIS A 145 -17.05 -7.20 3.60
C HIS A 145 -18.20 -6.21 3.75
#